data_AF-A0A371Y8P2-F1
#
_entry.id   AF-A0A371Y8P2-F1
#
_cell.length_a   1.000
_cell.length_b   1.000
_cell.length_c   1.000
_cell.angle_alpha   90.00
_cell.angle_beta   90.00
_cell.angle_gamma   90.00
#
_symmetry.space_group_name_H-M   'P 1'
#
loop_
_entity.id
_entity.type
_entity.pdbx_description
1 polymer ?
#
loop_
_entity_poly.entity_id
_entity_poly.type
_entity_poly.pdbx_seq_one_letter_code
_entity_poly.pdbx_strand_id
1 'polypeptide(L)'
;MRTNHKTAVALAAVLFAAAAPAAAQASPSTESGTAPSACRPANHTAKITEAPASAGHHHYRVSLRAPRGYDPCELAGSPNDVRFSDHGSQTRITAGHYGEQRAVVTFGPGRPVHFDIQVPNHPRQVSADEASFTLQAPDGPIPGASFAQGRLKVAAGTLIGPLQPGA
;
A
#
# COMPACT_ATOMS: atom_id res chain seq x y z
N MET A 1 -26.38 -78.49 -16.64
CA MET A 1 -25.14 -78.86 -15.93
C MET A 1 -24.93 -77.85 -14.80
N ARG A 2 -24.95 -78.34 -13.55
CA ARG A 2 -24.59 -77.60 -12.35
C ARG A 2 -23.08 -77.76 -12.14
N THR A 3 -22.39 -76.68 -11.82
CA THR A 3 -21.06 -76.73 -11.21
C THR A 3 -20.92 -75.58 -10.21
N ASN A 4 -20.86 -75.98 -8.94
CA ASN A 4 -20.53 -75.16 -7.79
C ASN A 4 -19.06 -74.74 -7.88
N HIS A 5 -18.71 -73.52 -7.46
CA HIS A 5 -17.41 -73.30 -6.81
C HIS A 5 -17.53 -72.30 -5.66
N LYS A 6 -17.25 -72.81 -4.45
CA LYS A 6 -16.91 -72.05 -3.25
C LYS A 6 -15.54 -71.41 -3.47
N THR A 7 -15.40 -70.12 -3.23
CA THR A 7 -14.10 -69.47 -3.12
C THR A 7 -13.96 -68.84 -1.74
N ALA A 8 -12.86 -69.22 -1.10
CA ALA A 8 -12.51 -68.93 0.28
C ALA A 8 -11.96 -67.50 0.43
N VAL A 9 -12.18 -66.97 1.63
CA VAL A 9 -11.70 -65.68 2.11
C VAL A 9 -10.17 -65.70 2.20
N ALA A 10 -9.52 -64.70 1.60
CA ALA A 10 -8.12 -64.37 1.85
C ALA A 10 -8.04 -62.90 2.29
N LEU A 11 -7.71 -62.71 3.56
CA LEU A 11 -7.30 -61.44 4.16
C LEU A 11 -5.89 -61.10 3.65
N ALA A 12 -5.70 -59.93 3.06
CA ALA A 12 -4.37 -59.41 2.74
C ALA A 12 -4.25 -57.92 3.11
N ALA A 13 -3.35 -57.71 4.06
CA ALA A 13 -2.76 -56.50 4.63
C ALA A 13 -2.96 -55.16 3.90
N VAL A 14 -3.41 -54.18 4.68
CA VAL A 14 -3.35 -52.74 4.39
C VAL A 14 -1.89 -52.28 4.45
N LEU A 15 -1.34 -51.82 3.33
CA LEU A 15 -0.08 -51.07 3.30
C LEU A 15 -0.40 -49.58 3.36
N PHE A 16 -0.21 -48.97 4.52
CA PHE A 16 -0.16 -47.52 4.67
C PHE A 16 1.15 -47.00 4.07
N ALA A 17 1.10 -46.41 2.89
CA ALA A 17 2.17 -45.56 2.39
C ALA A 17 2.12 -44.23 3.17
N ALA A 18 2.99 -44.09 4.16
CA ALA A 18 3.22 -42.82 4.84
C ALA A 18 3.98 -41.88 3.88
N ALA A 19 3.25 -41.01 3.19
CA ALA A 19 3.85 -39.83 2.57
C ALA A 19 4.24 -38.87 3.70
N ALA A 20 5.53 -38.84 4.05
CA ALA A 20 6.05 -37.78 4.90
C ALA A 20 6.01 -36.47 4.07
N PRO A 21 5.31 -35.41 4.52
CA PRO A 21 5.52 -34.10 3.92
C PRO A 21 6.96 -33.69 4.23
N ALA A 22 7.77 -33.53 3.19
CA ALA A 22 9.03 -32.81 3.31
C ALA A 22 8.68 -31.39 3.76
N ALA A 23 8.76 -31.14 5.06
CA ALA A 23 8.74 -29.79 5.60
C ALA A 23 9.97 -29.09 5.03
N ALA A 24 9.76 -28.24 4.02
CA ALA A 24 10.76 -27.29 3.57
C ALA A 24 11.11 -26.42 4.79
N GLN A 25 12.24 -26.73 5.43
CA GLN A 25 12.78 -25.92 6.49
C GLN A 25 13.25 -24.61 5.85
N ALA A 26 12.44 -23.56 5.97
CA ALA A 26 12.91 -22.21 5.71
C ALA A 26 14.01 -21.91 6.72
N SER A 27 15.24 -21.71 6.24
CA SER A 27 16.34 -21.27 7.08
C SER A 27 15.93 -19.98 7.80
N PRO A 28 16.10 -19.90 9.13
CA PRO A 28 15.88 -18.64 9.82
C PRO A 28 16.89 -17.64 9.28
N SER A 29 16.40 -16.59 8.62
CA SER A 29 17.19 -15.41 8.32
C SER A 29 17.70 -14.88 9.66
N THR A 30 18.99 -15.01 9.91
CA THR A 30 19.66 -14.21 10.94
C THR A 30 19.64 -12.76 10.45
N GLU A 31 18.53 -12.08 10.68
CA GLU A 31 18.45 -10.62 10.57
C GLU A 31 19.22 -10.05 11.76
N SER A 32 20.48 -9.73 11.52
CA SER A 32 21.26 -8.89 12.42
C SER A 32 20.60 -7.52 12.50
N GLY A 33 19.70 -7.33 13.48
CA GLY A 33 19.55 -6.11 14.27
C GLY A 33 19.35 -4.76 13.59
N THR A 34 18.77 -4.68 12.39
CA THR A 34 18.39 -3.39 11.75
C THR A 34 16.87 -3.30 11.71
N ALA A 35 16.29 -2.20 12.19
CA ALA A 35 14.85 -2.07 12.25
C ALA A 35 14.28 -1.98 10.82
N PRO A 36 13.06 -2.47 10.55
CA PRO A 36 12.53 -2.41 9.19
C PRO A 36 12.29 -0.96 8.77
N SER A 37 12.47 -0.67 7.49
CA SER A 37 12.31 0.69 6.95
C SER A 37 10.88 1.23 7.12
N ALA A 38 10.76 2.47 7.57
CA ALA A 38 9.48 3.19 7.70
C ALA A 38 8.75 3.38 6.36
N CYS A 39 9.48 3.37 5.24
CA CYS A 39 8.95 3.60 3.90
C CYS A 39 8.11 2.43 3.37
N ARG A 40 8.20 1.24 3.98
CA ARG A 40 7.37 0.11 3.59
C ARG A 40 5.90 0.42 3.92
N PRO A 41 4.94 0.12 3.03
CA PRO A 41 3.53 0.46 3.24
C PRO A 41 2.93 0.01 4.58
N ALA A 42 3.35 -1.16 5.08
CA ALA A 42 2.87 -1.69 6.36
C ALA A 42 3.45 -1.00 7.61
N ASN A 43 4.49 -0.16 7.43
CA ASN A 43 5.27 0.42 8.52
C ASN A 43 4.94 1.90 8.78
N HIS A 44 3.92 2.43 8.12
CA HIS A 44 3.42 3.78 8.37
C HIS A 44 1.90 3.86 8.21
N THR A 45 1.36 4.99 8.62
CA THR A 45 -0.03 5.36 8.41
C THR A 45 -0.10 6.63 7.58
N ALA A 46 -1.13 6.75 6.75
CA ALA A 46 -1.41 7.97 6.01
C ALA A 46 -2.85 8.42 6.25
N LYS A 47 -3.06 9.73 6.43
CA LYS A 47 -4.39 10.32 6.66
C LYS A 47 -4.62 11.51 5.76
N ILE A 48 -5.83 11.60 5.21
CA ILE A 48 -6.30 12.70 4.40
C ILE A 48 -7.06 13.67 5.29
N THR A 49 -6.67 14.94 5.25
CA THR A 49 -7.37 16.04 5.93
C THR A 49 -7.61 17.17 4.95
N GLU A 50 -8.74 17.86 5.07
CA GLU A 50 -9.00 19.07 4.31
C GLU A 50 -8.03 20.18 4.74
N ALA A 51 -7.52 20.93 3.77
CA ALA A 51 -6.67 22.09 3.94
C ALA A 51 -7.39 23.35 3.44
N PRO A 52 -6.97 24.57 3.84
CA PRO A 52 -7.61 25.80 3.38
C PRO A 52 -7.71 25.86 1.86
N ALA A 53 -8.93 26.02 1.34
CA ALA A 53 -9.19 26.13 -0.09
C ALA A 53 -8.59 27.42 -0.68
N SER A 54 -8.26 27.40 -1.97
CA SER A 54 -7.88 28.61 -2.73
C SER A 54 -8.92 28.92 -3.81
N ALA A 55 -8.80 30.09 -4.44
CA ALA A 55 -9.66 30.43 -5.57
C ALA A 55 -9.53 29.36 -6.67
N GLY A 56 -10.62 28.63 -6.89
CA GLY A 56 -10.71 27.60 -7.92
C GLY A 56 -10.24 26.20 -7.52
N HIS A 57 -9.78 25.97 -6.29
CA HIS A 57 -9.30 24.65 -5.85
C HIS A 57 -9.70 24.31 -4.41
N HIS A 58 -10.12 23.06 -4.19
CA HIS A 58 -10.07 22.43 -2.87
C HIS A 58 -8.66 21.88 -2.64
N HIS A 59 -8.20 21.95 -1.40
CA HIS A 59 -6.91 21.41 -1.01
C HIS A 59 -7.12 20.34 0.05
N TYR A 60 -6.38 19.26 -0.10
CA TYR A 60 -6.29 18.21 0.91
C TYR A 60 -4.83 17.94 1.21
N ARG A 61 -4.54 17.56 2.44
CA ARG A 61 -3.22 17.14 2.89
C ARG A 61 -3.24 15.67 3.22
N VAL A 62 -2.29 14.93 2.67
CA VAL A 62 -2.02 13.56 3.06
C VAL A 62 -0.82 13.53 3.98
N SER A 63 -1.04 13.25 5.25
CA SER A 63 0.01 13.19 6.28
C SER A 63 0.45 11.75 6.51
N LEU A 64 1.75 11.48 6.37
CA LEU A 64 2.37 10.18 6.64
C LEU A 64 3.09 10.20 7.99
N ARG A 65 2.87 9.17 8.79
CA ARG A 65 3.49 9.00 10.12
C ARG A 65 3.95 7.56 10.32
N ALA A 66 5.22 7.39 10.68
CA ALA A 66 5.78 6.12 11.11
C ALA A 66 5.85 6.08 12.65
N PRO A 67 5.42 4.99 13.31
CA PRO A 67 5.62 4.81 14.74
C PRO A 67 7.10 4.52 15.06
N ARG A 68 7.45 4.49 16.34
CA ARG A 68 8.80 4.10 16.80
C ARG A 68 9.09 2.63 16.44
N GLY A 69 10.37 2.29 16.35
CA GLY A 69 10.82 0.92 16.05
C GLY A 69 11.01 0.63 14.56
N TYR A 70 10.94 1.67 13.71
CA TYR A 70 11.27 1.60 12.30
C TYR A 70 12.45 2.52 11.98
N ASP A 71 13.26 2.12 11.00
CA ASP A 71 14.40 2.92 10.57
C ASP A 71 13.94 4.02 9.60
N PRO A 72 14.45 5.25 9.73
CA PRO A 72 14.20 6.32 8.77
C PRO A 72 14.64 5.94 7.37
N CYS A 73 14.04 6.58 6.38
CA CYS A 73 14.30 6.36 4.98
C CYS A 73 14.11 7.65 4.19
N GLU A 74 14.62 7.67 2.96
CA GLU A 74 14.46 8.81 2.07
C GLU A 74 13.30 8.58 1.09
N LEU A 75 12.53 9.64 0.88
CA LEU A 75 11.47 9.71 -0.11
C LEU A 75 11.76 10.86 -1.07
N ALA A 76 11.35 10.70 -2.32
CA ALA A 76 11.59 11.66 -3.38
C ALA A 76 10.30 12.06 -4.12
N GLY A 77 10.19 13.34 -4.48
CA GLY A 77 9.13 13.83 -5.36
C GLY A 77 7.70 13.56 -4.87
N SER A 78 6.77 13.47 -5.81
CA SER A 78 5.35 13.15 -5.53
C SER A 78 5.11 11.64 -5.55
N PRO A 79 4.13 11.11 -4.82
CA PRO A 79 3.70 9.73 -4.99
C PRO A 79 3.22 9.43 -6.42
N ASN A 80 3.47 8.22 -6.89
CA ASN A 80 3.02 7.71 -8.18
C ASN A 80 1.76 6.85 -8.05
N ASP A 81 1.19 6.49 -9.20
CA ASP A 81 0.06 5.55 -9.30
C ASP A 81 -1.12 5.89 -8.39
N VAL A 82 -1.36 7.18 -8.16
CA VAL A 82 -2.41 7.62 -7.24
C VAL A 82 -3.78 7.24 -7.78
N ARG A 83 -4.52 6.44 -7.02
CA ARG A 83 -5.90 6.05 -7.29
C ARG A 83 -6.80 6.40 -6.12
N PHE A 84 -8.03 6.79 -6.42
CA PHE A 84 -9.02 7.16 -5.42
C PHE A 84 -10.15 6.16 -5.41
N SER A 85 -10.65 5.83 -4.23
CA SER A 85 -11.78 4.95 -4.01
C SER A 85 -12.81 5.58 -3.08
N ASP A 86 -14.06 5.19 -3.23
CA ASP A 86 -15.17 5.51 -2.33
C ASP A 86 -15.78 4.18 -1.85
N HIS A 87 -15.60 3.86 -0.57
CA HIS A 87 -16.08 2.62 0.04
C HIS A 87 -15.63 1.36 -0.73
N GLY A 88 -14.37 1.37 -1.19
CA GLY A 88 -13.75 0.27 -1.95
C GLY A 88 -14.04 0.28 -3.46
N SER A 89 -14.88 1.19 -3.96
CA SER A 89 -15.12 1.35 -5.40
C SER A 89 -14.17 2.38 -5.99
N GLN A 90 -13.33 1.98 -6.96
CA GLN A 90 -12.34 2.88 -7.55
C GLN A 90 -12.99 3.90 -8.50
N THR A 91 -12.60 5.16 -8.36
CA THR A 91 -12.97 6.23 -9.29
C THR A 91 -12.18 6.12 -10.60
N ARG A 92 -12.66 6.78 -11.66
CA ARG A 92 -11.95 6.87 -12.95
C ARG A 92 -11.03 8.09 -13.05
N ILE A 93 -10.82 8.81 -11.94
CA ILE A 93 -10.00 10.01 -11.93
C ILE A 93 -8.52 9.60 -11.93
N THR A 94 -7.78 10.16 -12.88
CA THR A 94 -6.31 10.10 -12.88
C THR A 94 -5.79 11.45 -12.41
N ALA A 95 -4.83 11.43 -11.49
CA ALA A 95 -4.17 12.64 -11.03
C ALA A 95 -2.87 12.90 -11.81
N GLY A 96 -2.56 14.18 -12.02
CA GLY A 96 -1.24 14.61 -12.47
C GLY A 96 -0.32 14.96 -11.30
N HIS A 97 0.86 15.48 -11.60
CA HIS A 97 1.80 15.99 -10.61
C HIS A 97 2.01 17.50 -10.79
N TYR A 98 2.35 18.18 -9.70
CA TYR A 98 2.82 19.56 -9.73
C TYR A 98 3.99 19.76 -8.78
N GLY A 99 4.70 20.89 -8.90
CA GLY A 99 5.84 21.21 -8.04
C GLY A 99 7.10 20.41 -8.39
N GLU A 100 8.13 20.57 -7.56
CA GLU A 100 9.46 20.01 -7.80
C GLU A 100 9.51 18.50 -7.51
N GLN A 101 9.76 17.69 -8.54
CA GLN A 101 9.72 16.22 -8.43
C GLN A 101 11.04 15.58 -7.99
N ARG A 102 12.10 16.37 -7.79
CA ARG A 102 13.44 15.87 -7.42
C ARG A 102 13.78 16.09 -5.94
N ALA A 103 12.92 16.78 -5.20
CA ALA A 103 13.16 17.05 -3.78
C ALA A 103 13.17 15.74 -2.99
N VAL A 104 14.18 15.59 -2.12
CA VAL A 104 14.33 14.45 -1.22
C VAL A 104 13.99 14.89 0.20
N VAL A 105 13.19 14.08 0.89
CA VAL A 105 12.84 14.27 2.30
C VAL A 105 13.13 13.00 3.06
N THR A 106 13.58 13.11 4.30
CA THR A 106 13.67 11.92 5.15
C THR A 106 12.38 11.74 5.93
N PHE A 107 11.84 10.52 5.87
CA PHE A 107 10.66 10.07 6.59
C PHE A 107 11.06 9.04 7.66
N GLY A 108 10.40 9.08 8.81
CA GLY A 108 10.63 8.09 9.86
C GLY A 108 9.98 8.47 11.19
N PRO A 109 10.31 7.73 12.28
CA PRO A 109 9.78 8.03 13.59
C PRO A 109 10.10 9.47 14.03
N GLY A 110 9.08 10.22 14.45
CA GLY A 110 9.22 11.63 14.83
C GLY A 110 9.49 12.60 13.68
N ARG A 111 9.54 12.11 12.43
CA ARG A 111 9.79 12.89 11.22
C ARG A 111 8.66 12.64 10.22
N PRO A 112 7.44 13.14 10.52
CA PRO A 112 6.33 12.99 9.59
C PRO A 112 6.60 13.78 8.32
N VAL A 113 5.99 13.33 7.23
CA VAL A 113 5.99 14.02 5.94
C VAL A 113 4.57 14.14 5.44
N HIS A 114 4.33 15.04 4.50
CA HIS A 114 3.03 15.16 3.84
C HIS A 114 3.18 15.48 2.37
N PHE A 115 2.12 15.25 1.61
CA PHE A 115 1.95 15.82 0.28
C PHE A 115 0.53 16.38 0.16
N ASP A 116 0.38 17.41 -0.67
CA ASP A 116 -0.90 18.09 -0.86
C ASP A 116 -1.55 17.67 -2.18
N ILE A 117 -2.87 17.50 -2.15
CA ILE A 117 -3.73 17.20 -3.29
C ILE A 117 -4.51 18.46 -3.62
N GLN A 118 -4.36 18.94 -4.86
CA GLN A 118 -5.14 20.06 -5.38
C GLN A 118 -6.25 19.54 -6.29
N VAL A 119 -7.48 19.95 -6.02
CA VAL A 119 -8.66 19.49 -6.74
C VAL A 119 -9.38 20.70 -7.32
N PRO A 120 -9.46 20.83 -8.65
CA PRO A 120 -10.18 21.93 -9.26
C PRO A 120 -11.64 21.99 -8.81
N ASN A 121 -12.15 23.20 -8.59
CA ASN A 121 -13.56 23.46 -8.33
C ASN A 121 -14.36 23.19 -9.61
N HIS A 122 -14.80 21.95 -9.77
CA HIS A 122 -15.47 21.47 -10.98
C HIS A 122 -16.85 20.92 -10.63
N PRO A 123 -17.91 21.18 -11.42
CA PRO A 123 -19.27 20.67 -11.16
C PRO A 123 -19.43 19.14 -11.24
N ARG A 124 -18.36 18.40 -11.55
CA ARG A 124 -18.35 16.92 -11.72
C ARG A 124 -17.37 16.26 -10.76
N GLN A 125 -17.13 16.89 -9.61
CA GLN A 125 -16.40 16.27 -8.53
C GLN A 125 -17.15 15.05 -8.02
N VAL A 126 -16.41 14.00 -7.70
CA VAL A 126 -16.92 12.77 -7.08
C VAL A 126 -16.33 12.63 -5.68
N SER A 127 -17.05 11.95 -4.80
CA SER A 127 -16.54 11.60 -3.47
C SER A 127 -15.47 10.52 -3.58
N ALA A 128 -14.54 10.55 -2.63
CA ALA A 128 -13.65 9.46 -2.28
C ALA A 128 -13.45 9.46 -0.75
N ASP A 129 -13.06 8.32 -0.20
CA ASP A 129 -12.70 8.16 1.21
C ASP A 129 -11.30 7.53 1.40
N GLU A 130 -10.65 7.15 0.30
CA GLU A 130 -9.31 6.58 0.30
C GLU A 130 -8.52 7.01 -0.95
N ALA A 131 -7.21 7.18 -0.77
CA ALA A 131 -6.24 7.31 -1.85
C ALA A 131 -5.15 6.24 -1.68
N SER A 132 -4.98 5.38 -2.69
CA SER A 132 -3.83 4.48 -2.79
C SER A 132 -2.74 5.11 -3.64
N PHE A 133 -1.47 4.88 -3.29
CA PHE A 133 -0.33 5.49 -3.98
C PHE A 133 0.96 4.69 -3.76
N THR A 134 1.90 4.85 -4.68
CA THR A 134 3.25 4.30 -4.60
C THR A 134 4.22 5.40 -4.18
N LEU A 135 4.93 5.19 -3.07
CA LEU A 135 6.00 6.08 -2.64
C LEU A 135 7.24 5.92 -3.52
N GLN A 136 8.01 6.98 -3.69
CA GLN A 136 9.28 6.93 -4.42
C GLN A 136 10.43 7.16 -3.45
N ALA A 137 11.46 6.33 -3.54
CA ALA A 137 12.79 6.60 -3.02
C ALA A 137 13.62 7.33 -4.11
N PRO A 138 14.78 7.92 -3.75
CA PRO A 138 15.63 8.62 -4.72
C PRO A 138 16.10 7.74 -5.90
N ASP A 139 16.18 6.42 -5.68
CA ASP A 139 16.58 5.41 -6.67
C ASP A 139 15.41 4.77 -7.43
N GLY A 140 14.16 5.09 -7.07
CA GLY A 140 12.97 4.66 -7.79
C GLY A 140 11.76 4.34 -6.91
N PRO A 141 10.70 3.76 -7.49
CA PRO A 141 9.48 3.42 -6.75
C PRO A 141 9.75 2.37 -5.65
N ILE A 142 9.21 2.61 -4.46
CA ILE A 142 9.21 1.64 -3.37
C ILE A 142 8.12 0.62 -3.64
N PRO A 143 8.41 -0.70 -3.65
CA PRO A 143 7.41 -1.71 -3.93
C PRO A 143 6.22 -1.69 -2.96
N GLY A 144 5.02 -1.79 -3.53
CA GLY A 144 3.75 -1.87 -2.80
C GLY A 144 3.00 -0.54 -2.74
N ALA A 145 1.68 -0.65 -2.54
CA ALA A 145 0.80 0.50 -2.41
C ALA A 145 0.63 0.88 -0.94
N SER A 146 0.74 2.17 -0.65
CA SER A 146 0.34 2.78 0.61
C SER A 146 -1.08 3.35 0.47
N PHE A 147 -1.78 3.49 1.59
CA PHE A 147 -3.18 3.90 1.61
C PHE A 147 -3.39 5.04 2.60
N ALA A 148 -3.96 6.14 2.13
CA ALA A 148 -4.40 7.24 2.96
C ALA A 148 -5.93 7.24 3.07
N GLN A 149 -6.42 7.32 4.31
CA GLN A 149 -7.85 7.35 4.58
C GLN A 149 -8.31 8.75 4.96
N GLY A 150 -9.49 9.13 4.49
CA GLY A 150 -10.17 10.37 4.85
C GLY A 150 -11.02 10.87 3.69
N ARG A 151 -12.06 11.63 4.02
CA ARG A 151 -13.00 12.14 3.01
C ARG A 151 -12.33 13.18 2.14
N LEU A 152 -12.51 13.05 0.84
CA LEU A 152 -12.11 14.04 -0.14
C LEU A 152 -13.07 14.07 -1.34
N LYS A 153 -12.94 15.14 -2.12
CA LYS A 153 -13.50 15.23 -3.46
C LYS A 153 -12.38 15.11 -4.47
N VAL A 154 -12.66 14.49 -5.62
CA VAL A 154 -11.71 14.41 -6.73
C VAL A 154 -12.40 14.72 -8.05
N ALA A 155 -11.66 15.29 -8.99
CA ALA A 155 -12.15 15.64 -10.32
C ALA A 155 -11.05 15.50 -11.38
N ALA A 156 -11.44 15.56 -12.66
CA ALA A 156 -10.47 15.70 -13.73
C ALA A 156 -9.61 16.96 -13.49
N GLY A 157 -8.29 16.82 -13.65
CA GLY A 157 -7.33 17.87 -13.31
C GLY A 157 -6.90 17.89 -11.85
N THR A 158 -7.21 16.85 -11.05
CA THR A 158 -6.61 16.68 -9.72
C THR A 158 -5.08 16.55 -9.85
N LEU A 159 -4.33 17.24 -8.99
CA LEU A 159 -2.87 17.25 -9.00
C LEU A 159 -2.30 16.86 -7.63
N ILE A 160 -1.21 16.09 -7.64
CA ILE A 160 -0.48 15.63 -6.46
C ILE A 160 0.85 16.37 -6.35
N GLY A 161 1.10 16.95 -5.18
CA GLY A 161 2.34 17.68 -4.90
C GLY A 161 3.46 16.77 -4.41
N PRO A 162 4.70 17.30 -4.35
CA PRO A 162 5.82 16.55 -3.83
C PRO A 162 5.71 16.37 -2.32
N LEU A 163 6.40 15.36 -1.81
CA LEU A 163 6.54 15.15 -0.37
C LEU A 163 7.34 16.29 0.27
N GLN A 164 6.83 16.75 1.40
CA GLN A 164 7.39 17.84 2.20
C GLN A 164 7.55 17.40 3.66
N PRO A 165 8.57 17.91 4.38
CA PRO A 165 8.71 17.64 5.80
C PRO A 165 7.53 18.24 6.60
N GLY A 166 7.14 17.56 7.68
CA GLY A 166 6.08 17.99 8.58
C GLY A 166 4.74 17.30 8.28
N ALA A 167 3.75 17.53 9.14
CA ALA A 167 2.37 17.09 8.96
C ALA A 167 1.43 17.93 9.82
#